data_AF-A0A7S2PUL5-F1
#
_entry.id   AF-A0A7S2PUL5-F1
#
_cell.length_a   1.000
_cell.length_b   1.000
_cell.length_c   1.000
_cell.angle_alpha   90.00
_cell.angle_beta   90.00
_cell.angle_gamma   90.00
#
_symmetry.space_group_name_H-M   'P 1'
#
loop_
_entity.id
_entity.type
_entity.pdbx_description
1 polymer ?
#
loop_
_entity_poly.entity_id
_entity_poly.type
_entity_poly.pdbx_seq_one_letter_code
_entity_poly.pdbx_strand_id
1 'polypeptide(L)'
;PEPPRRLGGALGAASDPSGVGGGCPPVSIPASLLPPHMVWSILHTMQRQERGQGLGSPGTPPCWPPGFAPLDRSTLMDLVIGLATQLTLNDCTLHLAGRIIDGYLTRQEKPVTADQLQVIGATCLKIADVFAEQSKEYYKQENAVEYADAAQNLSPRFRATSEQMLACEKDVLPRLNFDLHLPTAHWFLQCYLAYARFTSTGSVARTSAFLADLTLLDHELLQYPSSLRAQCVMVLAVLVAQQT
;
A
#
# COMPACT_ATOMS: atom_id res chain seq x y z
N PRO A 1 39.63 54.07 14.44
CA PRO A 1 40.06 53.41 13.19
C PRO A 1 39.09 52.28 12.81
N GLU A 2 37.97 52.66 12.20
CA GLU A 2 37.12 51.72 11.45
C GLU A 2 37.68 51.53 10.04
N PRO A 3 37.52 50.35 9.43
CA PRO A 3 37.53 50.19 7.98
C PRO A 3 36.13 49.82 7.43
N PRO A 4 35.90 49.98 6.10
CA PRO A 4 34.65 50.54 5.58
C PRO A 4 33.71 49.52 4.92
N ARG A 5 32.43 49.91 4.85
CA ARG A 5 31.41 49.37 3.92
C ARG A 5 31.78 49.71 2.46
N ARG A 6 31.64 48.76 1.54
CA ARG A 6 31.38 49.01 0.11
C ARG A 6 30.06 48.38 -0.32
N LEU A 7 29.23 49.22 -0.94
CA LEU A 7 27.98 48.93 -1.62
C LEU A 7 28.22 48.21 -2.96
N GLY A 8 27.19 47.49 -3.42
CA GLY A 8 26.69 47.67 -4.80
C GLY A 8 26.61 46.39 -5.65
N GLY A 9 25.40 45.98 -6.01
CA GLY A 9 25.14 45.01 -7.07
C GLY A 9 23.74 44.40 -6.99
N ALA A 10 22.79 45.01 -7.70
CA ALA A 10 21.36 44.77 -7.64
C ALA A 10 20.88 43.57 -8.50
N LEU A 11 19.74 43.00 -8.08
CA LEU A 11 18.61 42.50 -8.87
C LEU A 11 18.86 41.89 -10.26
N GLY A 12 18.55 40.60 -10.37
CA GLY A 12 18.20 39.94 -11.63
C GLY A 12 17.18 38.83 -11.35
N ALA A 13 15.91 39.17 -11.50
CA ALA A 13 14.81 38.20 -11.62
C ALA A 13 14.74 37.69 -13.07
N ALA A 14 14.70 36.37 -13.26
CA ALA A 14 14.21 35.66 -14.46
C ALA A 14 14.29 34.15 -14.14
N SER A 15 13.18 33.54 -13.71
CA SER A 15 12.25 32.78 -14.56
C SER A 15 12.70 31.34 -14.77
N ASP A 16 12.02 30.41 -14.09
CA ASP A 16 11.88 29.01 -14.52
C ASP A 16 11.37 28.95 -15.98
N PRO A 17 11.67 27.85 -16.68
CA PRO A 17 10.57 26.89 -16.80
C PRO A 17 10.99 25.42 -16.73
N SER A 18 10.04 24.63 -16.24
CA SER A 18 9.76 23.23 -16.59
C SER A 18 10.75 22.13 -16.12
N GLY A 19 10.28 21.36 -15.14
CA GLY A 19 10.83 20.06 -14.76
C GLY A 19 9.90 19.38 -13.76
N VAL A 20 8.85 18.73 -14.29
CA VAL A 20 7.90 17.90 -13.55
C VAL A 20 8.65 16.88 -12.69
N GLY A 21 8.46 16.93 -11.38
CA GLY A 21 9.07 16.01 -10.43
C GLY A 21 8.46 16.21 -9.07
N GLY A 22 7.17 15.90 -8.94
CA GLY A 22 6.49 15.81 -7.65
C GLY A 22 7.07 14.64 -6.85
N GLY A 23 8.22 14.88 -6.20
CA GLY A 23 8.78 13.95 -5.25
C GLY A 23 7.92 13.93 -4.00
N CYS A 24 7.34 12.77 -3.69
CA CYS A 24 6.73 12.53 -2.39
C CYS A 24 7.74 12.87 -1.28
N PRO A 25 7.35 13.61 -0.23
CA PRO A 25 8.18 13.69 0.95
C PRO A 25 8.38 12.27 1.49
N PRO A 26 9.59 11.90 1.94
CA PRO A 26 9.84 10.57 2.44
C PRO A 26 8.91 10.30 3.63
N VAL A 27 7.98 9.35 3.46
CA VAL A 27 7.11 8.83 4.53
C VAL A 27 7.93 8.09 5.62
N SER A 28 9.24 7.95 5.42
CA SER A 28 10.18 7.56 6.46
C SER A 28 10.40 8.75 7.40
N ILE A 29 9.76 8.73 8.58
CA ILE A 29 10.31 9.45 9.73
C ILE A 29 11.78 9.02 9.78
N PRO A 30 12.75 9.92 9.60
CA PRO A 30 14.13 9.51 9.58
C PRO A 30 14.40 8.82 10.92
N ALA A 31 14.93 7.60 10.88
CA ALA A 31 15.12 6.76 12.07
C ALA A 31 15.97 7.45 13.16
N SER A 32 16.61 8.58 12.83
CA SER A 32 17.29 9.50 13.74
C SER A 32 16.38 10.34 14.64
N LEU A 33 15.10 10.55 14.29
CA LEU A 33 14.15 11.36 15.06
C LEU A 33 13.36 10.56 16.10
N LEU A 34 13.32 9.23 15.97
CA LEU A 34 12.64 8.34 16.92
C LEU A 34 13.67 7.61 17.78
N PRO A 35 13.55 7.63 19.12
CA PRO A 35 14.38 6.82 19.98
C PRO A 35 14.29 5.33 19.60
N PRO A 36 15.40 4.58 19.59
CA PRO A 36 15.43 3.19 19.09
C PRO A 36 14.43 2.28 19.82
N HIS A 37 14.22 2.49 21.13
CA HIS A 37 13.26 1.72 21.92
C HIS A 37 11.81 1.91 21.44
N MET A 38 11.45 3.10 20.93
CA MET A 38 10.12 3.39 20.44
C MET A 38 9.87 2.69 19.11
N VAL A 39 10.85 2.70 18.21
CA VAL A 39 10.75 1.99 16.93
C VAL A 39 10.59 0.48 17.17
N TRP A 40 11.38 -0.09 18.09
CA TRP A 40 11.23 -1.48 18.52
C TRP A 40 9.85 -1.77 19.12
N SER A 41 9.32 -0.88 19.96
CA SER A 41 7.98 -1.03 20.54
C SER A 41 6.87 -1.00 19.49
N ILE A 42 7.00 -0.15 18.47
CA ILE A 42 6.03 -0.05 17.37
C ILE A 42 6.08 -1.33 16.53
N LEU A 43 7.28 -1.79 16.16
CA LEU A 43 7.48 -3.04 15.44
C LEU A 43 6.85 -4.23 16.18
N HIS A 44 7.10 -4.32 17.50
CA HIS A 44 6.60 -5.42 18.33
C HIS A 44 5.07 -5.37 18.47
N THR A 45 4.48 -4.18 18.50
CA THR A 45 3.03 -3.98 18.48
C THR A 45 2.43 -4.46 17.16
N MET A 46 3.02 -4.08 16.03
CA MET A 46 2.56 -4.51 14.69
C MET A 46 2.68 -6.02 14.48
N GLN A 47 3.76 -6.64 14.96
CA GLN A 47 3.92 -8.11 14.93
C GLN A 47 2.91 -8.82 15.84
N ARG A 48 2.55 -8.23 16.98
CA ARG A 48 1.51 -8.78 17.85
C ARG A 48 0.13 -8.69 17.18
N GLN A 49 -0.15 -7.59 16.51
CA GLN A 49 -1.41 -7.39 15.78
C GLN A 49 -1.52 -8.37 14.60
N GLU A 50 -0.43 -8.61 13.87
CA GLU A 50 -0.35 -9.63 12.82
C GLU A 50 -0.77 -11.02 13.32
N ARG A 51 -0.26 -11.44 14.48
CA ARG A 51 -0.63 -12.73 15.12
C ARG A 51 -2.10 -12.81 15.53
N GLY A 52 -2.71 -11.67 15.90
CA GLY A 52 -4.10 -11.60 16.33
C GLY A 52 -5.12 -11.66 15.18
N GLN A 53 -4.71 -11.42 13.94
CA GLN A 53 -5.63 -11.30 12.80
C GLN A 53 -5.94 -12.63 12.08
N GLY A 54 -5.33 -13.75 12.48
CA GLY A 54 -5.58 -15.08 11.90
C GLY A 54 -5.03 -15.30 10.47
N LEU A 55 -4.72 -14.22 9.74
CA LEU A 55 -3.96 -14.26 8.49
C LEU A 55 -2.47 -14.41 8.79
N GLY A 56 -1.85 -15.49 8.30
CA GLY A 56 -0.40 -15.70 8.41
C GLY A 56 0.06 -16.46 9.66
N SER A 57 -0.80 -17.32 10.23
CA SER A 57 -0.28 -18.37 11.13
C SER A 57 0.54 -19.35 10.28
N PRO A 58 1.83 -19.56 10.58
CA PRO A 58 2.72 -20.28 9.67
C PRO A 58 2.20 -21.69 9.38
N GLY A 59 1.88 -21.94 8.12
CA GLY A 59 1.40 -23.24 7.63
C GLY A 59 -0.13 -23.40 7.59
N THR A 60 -0.91 -22.40 7.99
CA THR A 60 -2.37 -22.44 7.85
C THR A 60 -2.82 -21.47 6.75
N PRO A 61 -3.42 -21.98 5.65
CA PRO A 61 -3.93 -21.12 4.60
C PRO A 61 -5.12 -20.28 5.11
N PRO A 62 -5.31 -19.06 4.57
CA PRO A 62 -6.50 -18.26 4.87
C PRO A 62 -7.80 -19.03 4.52
N CYS A 63 -8.81 -18.89 5.38
CA CYS A 63 -10.13 -19.48 5.15
C CYS A 63 -10.91 -18.60 4.18
N TRP A 64 -11.08 -19.06 2.95
CA TRP A 64 -11.81 -18.32 1.90
C TRP A 64 -13.32 -18.60 1.92
N PRO A 65 -14.14 -17.70 1.35
CA PRO A 65 -15.57 -17.96 1.21
C PRO A 65 -15.82 -19.18 0.31
N PRO A 66 -16.97 -19.86 0.46
CA PRO A 66 -17.27 -21.06 -0.30
C PRO A 66 -17.27 -20.77 -1.80
N GLY A 67 -16.54 -21.59 -2.57
CA GLY A 67 -16.42 -21.45 -4.03
C GLY A 67 -15.35 -20.47 -4.50
N PHE A 68 -14.57 -19.87 -3.59
CA PHE A 68 -13.47 -18.97 -3.95
C PHE A 68 -12.18 -19.75 -4.22
N ALA A 69 -11.68 -19.66 -5.46
CA ALA A 69 -10.45 -20.30 -5.90
C ALA A 69 -9.24 -19.36 -5.77
N PRO A 70 -8.00 -19.89 -5.69
CA PRO A 70 -6.78 -19.07 -5.71
C PRO A 70 -6.69 -18.12 -6.93
N LEU A 71 -7.21 -18.56 -8.08
CA LEU A 71 -7.25 -17.77 -9.32
C LEU A 71 -8.17 -16.55 -9.22
N ASP A 72 -9.25 -16.64 -8.42
CA ASP A 72 -10.16 -15.51 -8.20
C ASP A 72 -9.44 -14.39 -7.47
N ARG A 73 -8.58 -14.75 -6.50
CA ARG A 73 -7.73 -13.78 -5.80
C ARG A 73 -6.70 -13.14 -6.71
N SER A 74 -5.99 -13.91 -7.54
CA SER A 74 -4.97 -13.33 -8.43
C SER A 74 -5.61 -12.38 -9.44
N THR A 75 -6.78 -12.73 -9.97
CA THR A 75 -7.55 -11.85 -10.88
C THR A 75 -8.03 -10.58 -10.17
N LEU A 76 -8.45 -10.70 -8.91
CA LEU A 76 -8.84 -9.55 -8.10
C LEU A 76 -7.66 -8.63 -7.80
N MET A 77 -6.50 -9.18 -7.42
CA MET A 77 -5.31 -8.38 -7.13
C MET A 77 -4.76 -7.71 -8.39
N ASP A 78 -4.81 -8.37 -9.54
CA ASP A 78 -4.45 -7.77 -10.84
C ASP A 78 -5.32 -6.55 -11.16
N LEU A 79 -6.64 -6.64 -10.96
CA LEU A 79 -7.56 -5.50 -11.08
C LEU A 79 -7.14 -4.35 -10.14
N VAL A 80 -6.85 -4.65 -8.87
CA VAL A 80 -6.48 -3.65 -7.85
C VAL A 80 -5.16 -2.98 -8.18
N ILE A 81 -4.16 -3.73 -8.65
CA ILE A 81 -2.86 -3.19 -9.11
C ILE A 81 -3.07 -2.29 -10.33
N GLY A 82 -3.89 -2.71 -11.30
CA GLY A 82 -4.23 -1.91 -12.47
C GLY A 82 -4.89 -0.59 -12.09
N LEU A 83 -5.86 -0.61 -11.18
CA LEU A 83 -6.52 0.58 -10.65
C LEU A 83 -5.54 1.50 -9.90
N ALA A 84 -4.74 0.95 -9.01
CA ALA A 84 -3.75 1.72 -8.25
C ALA A 84 -2.74 2.40 -9.17
N THR A 85 -2.30 1.72 -10.23
CA THR A 85 -1.41 2.26 -11.25
C THR A 85 -2.07 3.41 -12.03
N GLN A 86 -3.31 3.21 -12.47
CA GLN A 86 -4.07 4.23 -13.21
C GLN A 86 -4.32 5.49 -12.38
N LEU A 87 -4.58 5.32 -11.09
CA LEU A 87 -4.81 6.41 -10.13
C LEU A 87 -3.51 6.96 -9.54
N THR A 88 -2.35 6.39 -9.89
CA THR A 88 -1.02 6.79 -9.38
C THR A 88 -0.93 6.79 -7.86
N LEU A 89 -1.51 5.76 -7.22
CA LEU A 89 -1.48 5.57 -5.77
C LEU A 89 -0.11 5.05 -5.31
N ASN A 90 0.21 5.29 -4.04
CA ASN A 90 1.45 4.80 -3.42
C ASN A 90 1.40 3.30 -3.11
N ASP A 91 2.56 2.66 -3.07
CA ASP A 91 2.69 1.23 -2.73
C ASP A 91 2.11 0.91 -1.34
N CYS A 92 2.23 1.84 -0.39
CA CYS A 92 1.65 1.66 0.95
C CYS A 92 0.11 1.49 0.88
N THR A 93 -0.54 2.25 0.01
CA THR A 93 -1.98 2.21 -0.25
C THR A 93 -2.38 0.91 -0.94
N LEU A 94 -1.63 0.50 -1.96
CA LEU A 94 -1.85 -0.78 -2.66
C LEU A 94 -1.75 -1.98 -1.71
N HIS A 95 -0.69 -2.03 -0.89
CA HIS A 95 -0.50 -3.13 0.07
C HIS A 95 -1.54 -3.12 1.18
N LEU A 96 -2.00 -1.94 1.61
CA LEU A 96 -3.11 -1.82 2.54
C LEU A 96 -4.42 -2.33 1.91
N ALA A 97 -4.73 -1.94 0.68
CA ALA A 97 -5.90 -2.42 -0.05
C ALA A 97 -5.92 -3.96 -0.13
N GLY A 98 -4.79 -4.57 -0.50
CA GLY A 98 -4.65 -6.03 -0.53
C GLY A 98 -4.94 -6.67 0.84
N ARG A 99 -4.45 -6.07 1.94
CA ARG A 99 -4.71 -6.55 3.29
C ARG A 99 -6.15 -6.37 3.76
N ILE A 100 -6.81 -5.28 3.36
CA ILE A 100 -8.25 -5.05 3.60
C ILE A 100 -9.07 -6.12 2.88
N ILE A 101 -8.77 -6.39 1.61
CA ILE A 101 -9.44 -7.42 0.80
C ILE A 101 -9.33 -8.79 1.48
N ASP A 102 -8.12 -9.22 1.81
CA ASP A 102 -7.90 -10.53 2.42
C ASP A 102 -8.61 -10.64 3.79
N GLY A 103 -8.56 -9.57 4.61
CA GLY A 103 -9.25 -9.51 5.89
C GLY A 103 -10.79 -9.50 5.77
N TYR A 104 -11.32 -8.90 4.72
CA TYR A 104 -12.75 -8.88 4.43
C TYR A 104 -13.24 -10.25 3.93
N LEU A 105 -12.54 -10.83 2.94
CA LEU A 105 -12.91 -12.10 2.33
C LEU A 105 -12.86 -13.26 3.32
N THR A 106 -11.89 -13.28 4.24
CA THR A 106 -11.83 -14.30 5.30
C THR A 106 -12.99 -14.23 6.30
N ARG A 107 -13.76 -13.12 6.31
CA ARG A 107 -14.97 -12.92 7.12
C ARG A 107 -16.26 -13.02 6.30
N GLN A 108 -16.17 -13.47 5.04
CA GLN A 108 -17.32 -13.72 4.18
C GLN A 108 -17.82 -15.15 4.33
N GLU A 109 -19.09 -15.27 4.71
CA GLU A 109 -19.76 -16.57 4.87
C GLU A 109 -20.48 -17.01 3.58
N LYS A 110 -20.78 -16.05 2.69
CA LYS A 110 -21.54 -16.27 1.46
C LYS A 110 -20.60 -16.42 0.26
N PRO A 111 -20.99 -17.22 -0.75
CA PRO A 111 -20.26 -17.25 -2.01
C PRO A 111 -20.30 -15.86 -2.66
N VAL A 112 -19.16 -15.45 -3.22
CA VAL A 112 -19.00 -14.15 -3.86
C VAL A 112 -18.89 -14.35 -5.36
N THR A 113 -19.67 -13.60 -6.14
CA THR A 113 -19.61 -13.68 -7.61
C THR A 113 -18.44 -12.89 -8.17
N ALA A 114 -18.03 -13.18 -9.41
CA ALA A 114 -16.95 -12.44 -10.07
C ALA A 114 -17.21 -10.93 -10.17
N ASP A 115 -18.46 -10.53 -10.42
CA ASP A 115 -18.84 -9.11 -10.47
C ASP A 115 -18.74 -8.45 -9.08
N GLN A 116 -19.17 -9.16 -8.03
CA GLN A 116 -19.04 -8.69 -6.65
C GLN A 116 -17.57 -8.55 -6.24
N LEU A 117 -16.70 -9.49 -6.65
CA LEU A 117 -15.27 -9.40 -6.37
C LEU A 117 -14.67 -8.11 -6.94
N GLN A 118 -15.04 -7.73 -8.16
CA GLN A 118 -14.56 -6.48 -8.74
C GLN A 118 -15.00 -5.26 -7.92
N VAL A 119 -16.27 -5.21 -7.49
CA VAL A 119 -16.78 -4.15 -6.60
C VAL A 119 -16.01 -4.11 -5.29
N ILE A 120 -15.76 -5.27 -4.68
CA ILE A 120 -14.99 -5.40 -3.44
C ILE A 120 -13.58 -4.87 -3.64
N GLY A 121 -12.88 -5.24 -4.71
CA GLY A 121 -11.53 -4.78 -5.02
C GLY A 121 -11.44 -3.27 -5.14
N ALA A 122 -12.28 -2.67 -5.98
CA ALA A 122 -12.32 -1.22 -6.18
C ALA A 122 -12.70 -0.48 -4.89
N THR A 123 -13.64 -1.02 -4.11
CA THR A 123 -14.08 -0.41 -2.84
C THR A 123 -12.98 -0.49 -1.77
N CYS A 124 -12.30 -1.62 -1.64
CA CYS A 124 -11.20 -1.77 -0.68
C CYS A 124 -10.02 -0.86 -1.04
N LEU A 125 -9.73 -0.67 -2.34
CA LEU A 125 -8.73 0.28 -2.79
C LEU A 125 -9.11 1.72 -2.46
N LYS A 126 -10.37 2.11 -2.71
CA LYS A 126 -10.90 3.42 -2.29
C LYS A 126 -10.75 3.64 -0.78
N ILE A 127 -11.11 2.65 0.04
CA ILE A 127 -10.96 2.74 1.50
C ILE A 127 -9.48 2.95 1.88
N ALA A 128 -8.56 2.20 1.26
CA ALA A 128 -7.13 2.35 1.51
C ALA A 128 -6.60 3.73 1.09
N ASP A 129 -7.01 4.24 -0.06
CA ASP A 129 -6.65 5.57 -0.57
C ASP A 129 -7.09 6.67 0.42
N VAL A 130 -8.37 6.68 0.79
CA VAL A 130 -8.91 7.65 1.75
C VAL A 130 -8.19 7.60 3.10
N PHE A 131 -7.71 6.42 3.51
CA PHE A 131 -7.02 6.25 4.78
C PHE A 131 -5.53 6.61 4.73
N ALA A 132 -4.81 6.23 3.68
CA ALA A 132 -3.35 6.25 3.63
C ALA A 132 -2.76 7.38 2.80
N GLU A 133 -3.47 7.87 1.79
CA GLU A 133 -2.93 8.92 0.92
C GLU A 133 -3.00 10.29 1.59
N GLN A 134 -1.92 11.05 1.47
CA GLN A 134 -1.94 12.47 1.77
C GLN A 134 -2.63 13.19 0.61
N SER A 135 -3.97 13.15 0.64
CA SER A 135 -4.91 13.98 -0.12
C SER A 135 -4.26 15.00 -1.07
N LYS A 136 -4.05 14.62 -2.34
CA LYS A 136 -3.99 15.62 -3.41
C LYS A 136 -5.43 16.13 -3.57
N GLU A 137 -5.70 17.32 -3.06
CA GLU A 137 -7.02 17.97 -3.07
C GLU A 137 -8.11 17.29 -2.21
N TYR A 138 -8.12 17.64 -0.92
CA TYR A 138 -9.11 17.33 0.14
C TYR A 138 -10.61 17.53 -0.19
N TYR A 139 -10.97 17.95 -1.41
CA TYR A 139 -12.34 18.28 -1.81
C TYR A 139 -12.88 17.43 -2.97
N LYS A 140 -12.08 16.53 -3.57
CA LYS A 140 -12.53 15.69 -4.70
C LYS A 140 -12.82 14.23 -4.35
N GLN A 141 -12.39 13.75 -3.19
CA GLN A 141 -12.41 12.32 -2.84
C GLN A 141 -13.79 11.74 -2.45
N GLU A 142 -14.90 12.45 -2.68
CA GLU A 142 -16.24 11.85 -2.58
C GLU A 142 -16.68 11.08 -3.84
N ASN A 143 -15.83 10.92 -4.85
CA ASN A 143 -16.25 10.31 -6.10
C ASN A 143 -16.02 8.79 -6.13
N ALA A 144 -16.91 8.04 -5.46
CA ALA A 144 -17.16 6.64 -5.85
C ALA A 144 -17.45 6.51 -7.37
N VAL A 145 -17.91 7.60 -8.00
CA VAL A 145 -18.04 7.74 -9.46
C VAL A 145 -16.69 7.70 -10.17
N GLU A 146 -15.66 8.37 -9.69
CA GLU A 146 -14.32 8.40 -10.32
C GLU A 146 -13.65 7.03 -10.26
N TYR A 147 -13.79 6.34 -9.12
CA TYR A 147 -13.35 4.95 -9.02
C TYR A 147 -14.13 4.01 -9.94
N ALA A 148 -15.45 4.20 -10.06
CA ALA A 148 -16.27 3.41 -10.97
C ALA A 148 -15.87 3.68 -12.44
N ASP A 149 -15.63 4.93 -12.81
CA ASP A 149 -15.20 5.33 -14.15
C ASP A 149 -13.79 4.82 -14.46
N ALA A 150 -12.85 4.94 -13.53
CA ALA A 150 -11.50 4.42 -13.67
C ALA A 150 -11.52 2.90 -13.91
N ALA A 151 -12.32 2.18 -13.13
CA ALA A 151 -12.48 0.74 -13.26
C ALA A 151 -13.17 0.30 -14.57
N GLN A 152 -14.19 1.04 -15.03
CA GLN A 152 -14.81 0.82 -16.34
C GLN A 152 -13.82 1.03 -17.49
N ASN A 153 -12.97 2.04 -17.39
CA ASN A 153 -11.93 2.31 -18.38
C ASN A 153 -10.85 1.22 -18.40
N LEU A 154 -10.48 0.70 -17.23
CA LEU A 154 -9.48 -0.37 -17.10
C LEU A 154 -10.01 -1.71 -17.61
N SER A 155 -11.27 -2.03 -17.29
CA SER A 155 -11.89 -3.30 -17.61
C SER A 155 -13.31 -3.08 -18.15
N PRO A 156 -13.58 -3.40 -19.43
CA PRO A 156 -14.94 -3.29 -19.99
C PRO A 156 -15.94 -4.26 -19.33
N ARG A 157 -15.45 -5.19 -18.49
CA ARG A 157 -16.27 -6.09 -17.68
C ARG A 157 -16.68 -5.48 -16.35
N PHE A 158 -16.03 -4.42 -15.89
CA PHE A 158 -16.42 -3.71 -14.68
C PHE A 158 -17.70 -2.93 -14.95
N ARG A 159 -18.80 -3.36 -14.32
CA ARG A 159 -20.13 -2.71 -14.46
C ARG A 159 -20.65 -2.16 -13.15
N ALA A 160 -19.77 -1.92 -12.18
CA ALA A 160 -20.22 -1.51 -10.86
C ALA A 160 -20.64 -0.03 -10.85
N THR A 161 -21.73 0.26 -10.16
CA THR A 161 -22.20 1.63 -9.92
C THR A 161 -21.61 2.17 -8.60
N SER A 162 -21.46 3.48 -8.49
CA SER A 162 -21.07 4.16 -7.24
C SER A 162 -21.93 3.75 -6.03
N GLU A 163 -23.23 3.50 -6.23
CA GLU A 163 -24.14 3.00 -5.19
C GLU A 163 -23.74 1.60 -4.67
N GLN A 164 -23.30 0.72 -5.57
CA GLN A 164 -22.84 -0.62 -5.19
C GLN A 164 -21.52 -0.55 -4.43
N MET A 165 -20.62 0.35 -4.81
CA MET A 165 -19.38 0.60 -4.07
C MET A 165 -19.67 1.17 -2.68
N LEU A 166 -20.61 2.11 -2.56
CA LEU A 166 -21.03 2.66 -1.26
C LEU A 166 -21.69 1.60 -0.37
N ALA A 167 -22.52 0.72 -0.94
CA ALA A 167 -23.10 -0.40 -0.21
C ALA A 167 -22.03 -1.40 0.26
N CYS A 168 -21.04 -1.69 -0.60
CA CYS A 168 -19.91 -2.55 -0.27
C CYS A 168 -19.07 -1.93 0.87
N GLU A 169 -18.81 -0.61 0.83
CA GLU A 169 -18.05 0.09 1.87
C GLU A 169 -18.71 -0.03 3.25
N LYS A 170 -20.05 0.13 3.27
CA LYS A 170 -20.88 -0.05 4.47
C LYS A 170 -20.88 -1.49 5.00
N ASP A 171 -20.52 -2.49 4.19
CA ASP A 171 -20.36 -3.88 4.63
C ASP A 171 -18.90 -4.18 5.03
N VAL A 172 -17.91 -3.62 4.33
CA VAL A 172 -16.48 -3.85 4.57
C VAL A 172 -16.03 -3.27 5.91
N LEU A 173 -16.29 -1.99 6.16
CA LEU A 173 -15.74 -1.29 7.34
C LEU A 173 -16.22 -1.87 8.68
N PRO A 174 -17.53 -2.16 8.90
CA PRO A 174 -17.97 -2.77 10.14
C PRO A 174 -17.40 -4.17 10.35
N ARG A 175 -17.25 -4.96 9.28
CA ARG A 175 -16.62 -6.29 9.38
C ARG A 175 -15.17 -6.21 9.81
N LEU A 176 -14.46 -5.12 9.51
CA LEU A 176 -13.10 -4.85 9.96
C LEU A 176 -13.02 -4.12 11.31
N ASN A 177 -14.16 -3.91 11.99
CA ASN A 177 -14.26 -3.10 13.21
C ASN A 177 -13.69 -1.68 13.05
N PHE A 178 -13.70 -1.14 11.83
CA PHE A 178 -13.11 0.16 11.49
C PHE A 178 -11.61 0.31 11.84
N ASP A 179 -10.89 -0.80 12.08
CA ASP A 179 -9.44 -0.78 12.31
C ASP A 179 -8.68 -1.03 11.00
N LEU A 180 -8.15 0.06 10.43
CA LEU A 180 -7.36 0.06 9.20
C LEU A 180 -5.84 0.16 9.47
N HIS A 181 -5.40 0.13 10.72
CA HIS A 181 -3.97 0.08 11.06
C HIS A 181 -3.41 -1.34 10.86
N LEU A 182 -3.53 -1.86 9.64
CA LEU A 182 -3.21 -3.26 9.33
C LEU A 182 -1.71 -3.44 9.04
N PRO A 183 -1.08 -4.50 9.56
CA PRO A 183 0.32 -4.81 9.26
C PRO A 183 0.46 -5.35 7.83
N THR A 184 1.13 -4.57 6.99
CA THR A 184 1.44 -4.90 5.58
C THR A 184 2.90 -5.30 5.39
N ALA A 185 3.19 -6.09 4.34
CA ALA A 185 4.56 -6.46 4.01
C ALA A 185 5.38 -5.21 3.65
N HIS A 186 4.78 -4.27 2.90
CA HIS A 186 5.38 -2.98 2.61
C HIS A 186 5.78 -2.20 3.87
N TRP A 187 4.90 -2.09 4.88
CA TRP A 187 5.20 -1.37 6.11
C TRP A 187 6.41 -1.97 6.85
N PHE A 188 6.42 -3.29 7.03
CA PHE A 188 7.56 -3.99 7.64
C PHE A 188 8.84 -3.81 6.84
N LEU A 189 8.75 -3.88 5.51
CA LEU A 189 9.90 -3.68 4.63
C LEU A 189 10.51 -2.29 4.81
N GLN A 190 9.70 -1.23 4.86
CA GLN A 190 10.19 0.13 5.11
C GLN A 190 10.90 0.24 6.47
N CYS A 191 10.36 -0.41 7.52
CA CYS A 191 11.03 -0.47 8.81
C CYS A 191 12.39 -1.18 8.70
N TYR A 192 12.45 -2.35 8.07
CA TYR A 192 13.70 -3.12 7.97
C TYR A 192 14.76 -2.40 7.12
N LEU A 193 14.39 -1.77 6.01
CA LEU A 193 15.29 -0.96 5.21
C LEU A 193 15.87 0.21 6.03
N ALA A 194 15.03 0.89 6.81
CA ALA A 194 15.46 1.97 7.69
C ALA A 194 16.43 1.48 8.78
N TYR A 195 16.15 0.33 9.41
CA TYR A 195 17.02 -0.28 10.42
C TYR A 195 18.37 -0.72 9.83
N ALA A 196 18.35 -1.31 8.64
CA ALA A 196 19.54 -1.71 7.91
C ALA A 196 20.30 -0.52 7.28
N ARG A 197 19.78 0.70 7.42
CA ARG A 197 20.34 1.95 6.90
C ARG A 197 20.51 1.95 5.38
N PHE A 198 19.63 1.25 4.67
CA PHE A 198 19.57 1.35 3.21
C PHE A 198 18.95 2.69 2.79
N THR A 199 19.53 3.30 1.75
CA THR A 199 18.94 4.49 1.14
C THR A 199 17.64 4.12 0.43
N SER A 200 16.58 4.91 0.62
CA SER A 200 15.26 4.69 -0.01
C SER A 200 15.31 4.65 -1.55
N THR A 201 16.25 5.36 -2.17
CA THR A 201 16.48 5.38 -3.62
C THR A 201 17.48 4.33 -4.11
N GLY A 202 18.06 3.56 -3.19
CA GLY A 202 19.06 2.54 -3.48
C GLY A 202 18.49 1.36 -4.28
N SER A 203 19.38 0.62 -4.95
CA SER A 203 18.99 -0.57 -5.73
C SER A 203 18.28 -1.61 -4.85
N VAL A 204 18.80 -1.89 -3.65
CA VAL A 204 18.18 -2.82 -2.68
C VAL A 204 16.75 -2.41 -2.34
N ALA A 205 16.50 -1.14 -2.03
CA ALA A 205 15.17 -0.64 -1.68
C ALA A 205 14.19 -0.83 -2.85
N ARG A 206 14.57 -0.41 -4.06
CA ARG A 206 13.74 -0.56 -5.27
C ARG A 206 13.46 -2.02 -5.62
N THR A 207 14.48 -2.88 -5.59
CA THR A 207 14.34 -4.31 -5.87
C THR A 207 13.45 -4.98 -4.81
N SER A 208 13.62 -4.63 -3.54
CA SER A 208 12.78 -5.17 -2.47
C SER A 208 11.32 -4.71 -2.56
N ALA A 209 11.06 -3.45 -2.94
CA ALA A 209 9.71 -2.96 -3.16
C ALA A 209 9.03 -3.73 -4.31
N PHE A 210 9.72 -3.86 -5.45
CA PHE A 210 9.23 -4.65 -6.58
C PHE A 210 8.92 -6.10 -6.21
N LEU A 211 9.84 -6.77 -5.52
CA LEU A 211 9.63 -8.14 -5.05
C LEU A 211 8.46 -8.23 -4.06
N ALA A 212 8.26 -7.21 -3.20
CA ALA A 212 7.12 -7.16 -2.30
C ALA A 212 5.80 -7.03 -3.07
N ASP A 213 5.74 -6.26 -4.14
CA ASP A 213 4.55 -6.15 -4.99
C ASP A 213 4.22 -7.49 -5.67
N LEU A 214 5.24 -8.23 -6.12
CA LEU A 214 5.02 -9.59 -6.66
C LEU A 214 4.39 -10.53 -5.61
N THR A 215 4.71 -10.35 -4.32
CA THR A 215 4.08 -11.18 -3.26
C THR A 215 2.58 -10.92 -3.08
N LEU A 216 2.04 -9.81 -3.61
CA LEU A 216 0.59 -9.55 -3.56
C LEU A 216 -0.18 -10.47 -4.52
N LEU A 217 0.43 -10.87 -5.64
CA LEU A 217 -0.21 -11.74 -6.65
C LEU A 217 -0.19 -13.22 -6.23
N ASP A 218 0.81 -13.61 -5.46
CA ASP A 218 1.01 -15.00 -5.05
C ASP A 218 0.11 -15.38 -3.87
N HIS A 219 -0.77 -16.35 -4.11
CA HIS A 219 -1.69 -16.87 -3.11
C HIS A 219 -0.99 -17.70 -2.03
N GLU A 220 0.02 -18.49 -2.40
CA GLU A 220 0.70 -19.41 -1.49
C GLU A 220 1.46 -18.63 -0.42
N LEU A 221 1.94 -17.43 -0.77
CA LEU A 221 2.65 -16.58 0.18
C LEU A 221 1.77 -16.04 1.32
N LEU A 222 0.44 -16.07 1.19
CA LEU A 222 -0.48 -15.56 2.22
C LEU A 222 -0.51 -16.37 3.51
N GLN A 223 -0.05 -17.63 3.46
CA GLN A 223 0.09 -18.45 4.66
C GLN A 223 1.23 -17.96 5.57
N TYR A 224 2.11 -17.08 5.05
CA TYR A 224 3.21 -16.51 5.80
C TYR A 224 2.87 -15.10 6.28
N PRO A 225 3.31 -14.72 7.49
CA PRO A 225 3.10 -13.38 8.02
C PRO A 225 3.79 -12.33 7.13
N SER A 226 3.16 -11.15 7.00
CA SER A 226 3.73 -9.95 6.35
C SER A 226 5.13 -9.62 6.85
N SER A 227 5.40 -9.76 8.14
CA SER A 227 6.71 -9.51 8.73
C SER A 227 7.79 -10.44 8.18
N LEU A 228 7.48 -11.73 8.00
CA LEU A 228 8.39 -12.73 7.43
C LEU A 228 8.58 -12.51 5.94
N ARG A 229 7.49 -12.29 5.19
CA ARG A 229 7.56 -12.01 3.74
C ARG A 229 8.47 -10.81 3.46
N ALA A 230 8.33 -9.74 4.23
CA ALA A 230 9.17 -8.54 4.11
C ALA A 230 10.65 -8.82 4.40
N GLN A 231 10.98 -9.67 5.40
CA GLN A 231 12.36 -10.08 5.67
C GLN A 231 12.94 -10.87 4.49
N CYS A 232 12.21 -11.87 4.00
CA CYS A 232 12.64 -12.70 2.87
C CYS A 232 12.91 -11.86 1.63
N VAL A 233 11.97 -10.97 1.29
CA VAL A 233 12.09 -10.06 0.15
C VAL A 233 13.31 -9.13 0.28
N MET A 234 13.55 -8.56 1.46
CA MET A 234 14.73 -7.72 1.70
C MET A 234 16.03 -8.51 1.50
N VAL A 235 16.12 -9.73 2.07
CA VAL A 235 17.31 -10.58 1.92
C VAL A 235 17.53 -10.95 0.45
N LEU A 236 16.49 -11.34 -0.27
CA LEU A 236 16.57 -11.64 -1.70
C LEU A 236 17.06 -10.42 -2.50
N ALA A 237 16.52 -9.23 -2.21
CA ALA A 237 16.96 -8.01 -2.88
C ALA A 237 18.44 -7.68 -2.63
N VAL A 238 18.94 -7.90 -1.41
CA VAL A 238 20.36 -7.73 -1.09
C VAL A 238 21.22 -8.72 -1.87
N LEU A 239 20.82 -9.99 -1.95
CA LEU A 239 21.55 -11.01 -2.71
C LEU A 239 21.59 -10.69 -4.21
N VAL A 240 20.45 -10.29 -4.79
CA VAL A 240 20.37 -9.88 -6.19
C VAL A 240 21.27 -8.67 -6.45
N ALA A 241 21.25 -7.67 -5.58
CA ALA A 241 22.08 -6.47 -5.73
C ALA A 241 23.58 -6.73 -5.56
N GLN A 242 23.99 -7.83 -4.92
CA GLN A 242 25.40 -8.25 -4.83
C GLN A 242 25.88 -9.00 -6.07
N GLN A 243 24.97 -9.54 -6.88
CA GLN A 243 25.28 -10.29 -8.10
C GLN A 243 25.36 -9.41 -9.35
N THR A 244 24.83 -8.20 -9.28
CA THR A 244 24.86 -7.18 -10.36
C THR A 244 26.00 -6.19 -10.17
#